data_AF-A0A7X9HLF5-F1
#
_entry.id   AF-A0A7X9HLF5-F1
#
_cell.length_a   1.000
_cell.length_b   1.000
_cell.length_c   1.000
_cell.angle_alpha   90.00
_cell.angle_beta   90.00
_cell.angle_gamma   90.00
#
_symmetry.space_group_name_H-M   'P 1'
#
loop_
_entity.id
_entity.type
_entity.pdbx_description
1 polymer ?
#
loop_
_entity_poly.entity_id
_entity_poly.type
_entity_poly.pdbx_seq_one_letter_code
_entity_poly.pdbx_strand_id
1 'polypeptide(L)'
;MESELTAQDREFIQQNFARFGEAWRPGLSMLEERFKVAAVKKWRTFEFELTTRDVFALRYTLTIHRKHGGMSHRGPDYPECPELDASERRRVDEVLRKTGELWLLEPRNGFCQRLDLSRGLEALAAGRDLTTRRREERTLLYIAEKDFFSGTFCLSVVLEGGAIEEIAWWNFPPMRPGRWIRPAEVEFIDRNLKANGDFGVYGNVQMGLRALADDFELKIRDRGGHYSFSVTPRDGYGHFLHFEMDKQSGAIGQAAAGHMEPRPREDR
;
A
#
# COMPACT_ATOMS: atom_id res chain seq x y z
N MET A 1 -4.01 11.65 33.86
CA MET A 1 -4.90 10.61 34.43
C MET A 1 -5.35 9.73 33.27
N GLU A 2 -4.64 8.64 33.02
CA GLU A 2 -5.14 7.59 32.14
C GLU A 2 -6.22 6.84 32.92
N SER A 3 -7.48 6.94 32.52
CA SER A 3 -8.50 6.05 33.07
C SER A 3 -8.35 4.71 32.37
N GLU A 4 -7.88 3.69 33.09
CA GLU A 4 -7.84 2.34 32.54
C GLU A 4 -9.23 1.89 32.07
N LEU A 5 -9.30 1.33 30.86
CA LEU A 5 -10.52 0.74 30.33
C LEU A 5 -10.90 -0.50 31.15
N THR A 6 -12.11 -0.53 31.70
CA THR A 6 -12.62 -1.69 32.43
C THR A 6 -12.89 -2.87 31.49
N ALA A 7 -13.06 -4.09 32.03
CA ALA A 7 -13.46 -5.25 31.24
C ALA A 7 -14.77 -5.03 30.47
N GLN A 8 -15.75 -4.36 31.11
CA GLN A 8 -17.03 -4.01 30.49
C GLN A 8 -16.85 -2.99 29.35
N ASP A 9 -15.95 -2.02 29.52
CA ASP A 9 -15.62 -1.07 28.44
C ASP A 9 -15.02 -1.82 27.24
N ARG A 10 -14.06 -2.72 27.48
CA ARG A 10 -13.42 -3.53 26.42
C ARG A 10 -14.42 -4.41 25.69
N GLU A 11 -15.35 -5.04 26.40
CA GLU A 11 -16.41 -5.84 25.79
C GLU A 11 -17.33 -4.98 24.91
N PHE A 12 -17.76 -3.81 25.40
CA PHE A 12 -18.57 -2.88 24.61
C PHE A 12 -17.83 -2.43 23.35
N ILE A 13 -16.54 -2.08 23.45
CA ILE A 13 -15.73 -1.67 22.31
C ILE A 13 -15.62 -2.81 21.28
N GLN A 14 -15.35 -4.03 21.74
CA GLN A 14 -15.24 -5.21 20.87
C GLN A 14 -16.54 -5.52 20.12
N GLN A 15 -17.68 -5.44 20.80
CA GLN A 15 -18.99 -5.63 20.18
C GLN A 15 -19.25 -4.57 19.09
N ASN A 16 -18.84 -3.33 19.31
CA ASN A 16 -18.98 -2.29 18.29
C ASN A 16 -18.06 -2.55 17.10
N PHE A 17 -16.79 -2.89 17.31
CA PHE A 17 -15.89 -3.28 16.22
C PHE A 17 -16.45 -4.40 15.35
N ALA A 18 -17.04 -5.44 15.93
CA ALA A 18 -17.67 -6.51 15.16
C ALA A 18 -18.84 -6.04 14.27
N ARG A 19 -19.54 -4.96 14.64
CA ARG A 19 -20.68 -4.40 13.88
C ARG A 19 -20.27 -3.51 12.71
N PHE A 20 -19.07 -2.93 12.72
CA PHE A 20 -18.63 -1.94 11.72
C PHE A 20 -18.00 -2.56 10.46
N GLY A 21 -17.75 -3.87 10.46
CA GLY A 21 -17.33 -4.60 9.26
C GLY A 21 -16.18 -5.56 9.52
N GLU A 22 -15.85 -6.34 8.49
CA GLU A 22 -14.84 -7.40 8.58
C GLU A 22 -13.45 -6.86 8.96
N ALA A 23 -13.07 -5.69 8.44
CA ALA A 23 -11.80 -5.02 8.76
C ALA A 23 -11.63 -4.69 10.25
N TRP A 24 -12.75 -4.52 10.98
CA TRP A 24 -12.76 -4.23 12.41
C TRP A 24 -12.92 -5.47 13.28
N ARG A 25 -13.27 -6.63 12.72
CA ARG A 25 -13.53 -7.86 13.47
C ARG A 25 -12.41 -8.28 14.43
N PRO A 26 -11.11 -8.14 14.07
CA PRO A 26 -10.02 -8.42 15.01
C PRO A 26 -10.06 -7.54 16.27
N GLY A 27 -10.65 -6.35 16.17
CA GLY A 27 -10.94 -5.48 17.30
C GLY A 27 -9.72 -4.83 17.93
N LEU A 28 -9.71 -4.72 19.27
CA LEU A 28 -8.66 -4.00 20.01
C LEU A 28 -7.27 -4.63 19.81
N SER A 29 -7.18 -5.96 19.70
CA SER A 29 -5.88 -6.63 19.54
C SER A 29 -5.17 -6.23 18.25
N MET A 30 -5.89 -6.07 17.14
CA MET A 30 -5.31 -5.57 15.89
C MET A 30 -4.84 -4.13 16.00
N LEU A 31 -5.58 -3.29 16.75
CA LEU A 31 -5.14 -1.93 17.02
C LEU A 31 -3.85 -1.94 17.85
N GLU A 32 -3.78 -2.76 18.90
CA GLU A 32 -2.60 -2.87 19.77
C GLU A 32 -1.37 -3.45 19.02
N GLU A 33 -1.60 -4.37 18.08
CA GLU A 33 -0.57 -4.96 17.22
C GLU A 33 0.06 -3.93 16.27
N ARG A 34 -0.75 -3.07 15.64
CA ARG A 34 -0.29 -2.13 14.61
C ARG A 34 0.01 -0.73 15.13
N PHE A 35 -0.58 -0.35 16.26
CA PHE A 35 -0.48 0.99 16.81
C PHE A 35 0.03 0.95 18.26
N LYS A 36 0.69 2.03 18.65
CA LYS A 36 0.72 2.48 20.03
C LYS A 36 -0.66 3.10 20.31
N VAL A 37 -1.36 2.54 21.29
CA VAL A 37 -2.74 2.92 21.62
C VAL A 37 -2.74 3.68 22.93
N ALA A 38 -3.24 4.91 22.92
CA ALA A 38 -3.63 5.64 24.12
C ALA A 38 -5.15 5.79 24.11
N ALA A 39 -5.82 5.35 25.18
CA ALA A 39 -7.27 5.36 25.26
C ALA A 39 -7.75 6.22 26.42
N VAL A 40 -8.75 7.05 26.16
CA VAL A 40 -9.37 7.92 27.16
C VAL A 40 -10.87 7.66 27.18
N LYS A 41 -11.38 7.29 28.36
CA LYS A 41 -12.82 7.17 28.60
C LYS A 41 -13.38 8.55 28.96
N LYS A 42 -14.24 9.09 28.09
CA LYS A 42 -15.01 10.29 28.37
C LYS A 42 -16.45 9.91 28.75
N TRP A 43 -17.20 10.90 29.23
CA TRP A 43 -18.60 10.75 29.61
C TRP A 43 -19.45 10.10 28.51
N ARG A 44 -19.31 10.55 27.25
CA ARG A 44 -20.12 10.08 26.10
C ARG A 44 -19.36 9.22 25.09
N THR A 45 -18.04 9.19 25.16
CA THR A 45 -17.20 8.58 24.12
C THR A 45 -16.04 7.81 24.73
N PHE A 46 -15.55 6.84 23.98
CA PHE A 46 -14.17 6.37 24.09
C PHE A 46 -13.38 7.03 22.98
N GLU A 47 -12.26 7.66 23.32
CA GLU A 47 -11.34 8.22 22.34
C GLU A 47 -10.03 7.44 22.37
N PHE A 48 -9.55 7.05 21.19
CA PHE A 48 -8.31 6.35 21.00
C PHE A 48 -7.40 7.21 20.16
N GLU A 49 -6.22 7.53 20.68
CA GLU A 49 -5.10 8.02 19.90
C GLU A 49 -4.26 6.82 19.47
N LEU A 50 -4.11 6.68 18.16
CA LEU A 50 -3.50 5.52 17.51
C LEU A 50 -2.30 6.02 16.72
N THR A 51 -1.09 5.67 17.14
CA THR A 51 0.14 5.99 16.40
C THR A 51 0.71 4.74 15.77
N THR A 52 0.93 4.70 14.44
CA THR A 52 1.50 3.52 13.79
C THR A 52 2.85 3.16 14.41
N ARG A 53 3.12 1.86 14.57
CA ARG A 53 4.38 1.39 15.19
C ARG A 53 5.58 1.45 14.25
N ASP A 54 5.35 1.68 12.97
CA ASP A 54 6.39 1.77 11.96
C ASP A 54 7.13 3.12 11.96
N VAL A 55 8.01 3.29 10.99
CA VAL A 55 8.85 4.48 10.84
C VAL A 55 8.03 5.75 10.53
N PHE A 56 6.83 5.59 9.98
CA PHE A 56 5.99 6.71 9.55
C PHE A 56 5.27 7.39 10.70
N ALA A 57 5.01 6.65 11.80
CA ALA A 57 4.34 7.14 13.01
C ALA A 57 3.11 8.03 12.72
N LEU A 58 2.27 7.59 11.78
CA LEU A 58 1.00 8.25 11.48
C LEU A 58 0.09 8.21 12.69
N ARG A 59 -0.57 9.33 12.98
CA ARG A 59 -1.52 9.44 14.09
C ARG A 59 -2.95 9.46 13.58
N TYR A 60 -3.80 8.69 14.22
CA TYR A 60 -5.24 8.69 14.00
C TYR A 60 -5.96 8.87 15.32
N THR A 61 -7.12 9.53 15.27
CA THR A 61 -8.06 9.57 16.39
C THR A 61 -9.27 8.73 16.04
N LEU A 62 -9.60 7.75 16.85
CA LEU A 62 -10.81 6.96 16.74
C LEU A 62 -11.75 7.29 17.91
N THR A 63 -13.00 7.58 17.60
CA THR A 63 -14.02 7.92 18.59
C THR A 63 -15.16 6.91 18.52
N ILE A 64 -15.50 6.30 19.66
CA ILE A 64 -16.64 5.37 19.81
C ILE A 64 -17.68 5.97 20.77
N HIS A 65 -18.90 6.19 20.29
CA HIS A 65 -19.98 6.76 21.08
C HIS A 65 -20.62 5.71 22.00
N ARG A 66 -20.66 6.00 23.31
CA ARG A 66 -21.15 5.05 24.34
C ARG A 66 -22.65 4.77 24.28
N LYS A 67 -23.45 5.72 23.77
CA LYS A 67 -24.92 5.60 23.74
C LYS A 67 -25.42 4.65 22.64
N HIS A 68 -24.86 4.76 21.44
CA HIS A 68 -25.35 4.06 20.25
C HIS A 68 -24.28 3.21 19.55
N GLY A 69 -23.04 3.26 20.04
CA GLY A 69 -21.95 2.48 19.47
C GLY A 69 -21.34 3.07 18.19
N GLY A 70 -21.76 4.27 17.78
CA GLY A 70 -21.28 4.89 16.54
C GLY A 70 -19.78 5.12 16.58
N MET A 71 -19.11 4.88 15.45
CA MET A 71 -17.67 5.06 15.31
C MET A 71 -17.37 6.15 14.28
N SER A 72 -16.44 7.02 14.60
CA SER A 72 -15.87 7.99 13.68
C SER A 72 -14.36 8.04 13.86
N HIS A 73 -13.64 8.49 12.85
CA HIS A 73 -12.20 8.66 12.94
C HIS A 73 -11.75 9.94 12.24
N ARG A 74 -10.57 10.41 12.63
CA ARG A 74 -9.85 11.53 12.03
C ARG A 74 -8.40 11.12 11.78
N GLY A 75 -7.81 11.65 10.70
CA GLY A 75 -6.41 11.48 10.35
C GLY A 75 -6.20 11.05 8.89
N PRO A 76 -4.95 10.74 8.50
CA PRO A 76 -3.78 10.75 9.36
C PRO A 76 -3.27 12.16 9.67
N ASP A 77 -2.88 12.39 10.92
CA ASP A 77 -1.99 13.49 11.28
C ASP A 77 -0.53 12.97 11.20
N TYR A 78 0.36 13.77 10.60
CA TYR A 78 1.78 13.44 10.49
C TYR A 78 2.52 13.68 11.82
N PRO A 79 3.69 13.03 12.05
CA PRO A 79 4.48 13.30 13.23
C PRO A 79 4.95 14.77 13.28
N GLU A 80 4.97 15.33 14.48
CA GLU A 80 5.47 16.68 14.76
C GLU A 80 7.00 16.68 14.74
N CYS A 81 7.56 16.65 13.54
CA CYS A 81 8.99 16.73 13.30
C CYS A 81 9.29 17.89 12.34
N PRO A 82 10.52 18.43 12.33
CA PRO A 82 10.90 19.47 11.38
C PRO A 82 10.64 19.06 9.93
N GLU A 83 10.23 20.01 9.09
CA GLU A 83 10.23 19.79 7.66
C GLU A 83 11.65 19.72 7.10
N LEU A 84 11.79 19.13 5.92
CA LEU A 84 13.06 19.13 5.21
C LEU A 84 13.41 20.53 4.73
N ASP A 85 14.67 20.90 4.92
CA ASP A 85 15.22 22.09 4.29
C ASP A 85 15.44 21.90 2.78
N ALA A 86 15.82 22.98 2.08
CA ALA A 86 16.03 22.94 0.64
C ALA A 86 17.18 22.01 0.21
N SER A 87 18.20 21.82 1.06
CA SER A 87 19.33 20.94 0.79
C SER A 87 18.92 19.47 0.92
N GLU A 88 18.22 19.12 2.00
CA GLU A 88 17.67 17.80 2.25
C GLU A 88 16.66 17.42 1.15
N ARG A 89 15.76 18.33 0.77
CA ARG A 89 14.82 18.10 -0.35
C ARG A 89 15.54 17.78 -1.66
N ARG A 90 16.62 18.48 -2.00
CA ARG A 90 17.43 18.18 -3.21
C ARG A 90 18.06 16.79 -3.13
N ARG A 91 18.61 16.40 -1.97
CA ARG A 91 19.17 15.05 -1.79
C ARG A 91 18.13 13.95 -1.93
N VAL A 92 16.93 14.16 -1.39
CA VAL A 92 15.81 13.23 -1.60
C VAL A 92 15.45 13.15 -3.08
N ASP A 93 15.35 14.28 -3.77
CA ASP A 93 15.04 14.33 -5.20
C ASP A 93 16.05 13.51 -6.02
N GLU A 94 17.35 13.64 -5.71
CA GLU A 94 18.41 12.86 -6.33
C GLU A 94 18.27 11.36 -6.07
N VAL A 95 17.93 10.95 -4.83
CA VAL A 95 17.68 9.54 -4.49
C VAL A 95 16.51 8.98 -5.28
N LEU A 96 15.42 9.73 -5.40
CA LEU A 96 14.24 9.31 -6.16
C LEU A 96 14.57 9.16 -7.65
N ARG A 97 15.25 10.15 -8.25
CA ARG A 97 15.70 10.10 -9.66
C ARG A 97 16.63 8.92 -9.93
N LYS A 98 17.60 8.69 -9.03
CA LYS A 98 18.53 7.55 -9.12
C LYS A 98 17.81 6.22 -9.01
N THR A 99 16.77 6.15 -8.16
CA THR A 99 15.92 4.95 -8.03
C THR A 99 15.18 4.66 -9.33
N GLY A 100 14.72 5.70 -10.02
CA GLY A 100 14.14 5.63 -11.36
C GLY A 100 12.69 5.13 -11.38
N GLU A 101 12.35 4.08 -10.65
CA GLU A 101 10.97 3.57 -10.58
C GLU A 101 10.63 2.92 -9.23
N LEU A 102 9.34 2.91 -8.89
CA LEU A 102 8.79 2.17 -7.75
C LEU A 102 7.71 1.21 -8.20
N TRP A 103 7.68 0.04 -7.58
CA TRP A 103 6.70 -1.01 -7.84
C TRP A 103 5.91 -1.29 -6.56
N LEU A 104 4.62 -1.00 -6.58
CA LEU A 104 3.76 -1.00 -5.39
C LEU A 104 2.58 -1.95 -5.60
N LEU A 105 2.28 -2.75 -4.59
CA LEU A 105 1.08 -3.55 -4.53
C LEU A 105 0.02 -2.81 -3.72
N GLU A 106 -1.07 -2.47 -4.38
CA GLU A 106 -2.23 -1.83 -3.75
C GLU A 106 -2.89 -2.84 -2.80
N PRO A 107 -3.16 -2.42 -1.55
CA PRO A 107 -3.64 -3.34 -0.51
C PRO A 107 -5.02 -3.95 -0.76
N ARG A 108 -5.89 -3.28 -1.53
CA ARG A 108 -7.31 -3.64 -1.64
C ARG A 108 -7.56 -4.78 -2.62
N ASN A 109 -6.94 -4.71 -3.79
CA ASN A 109 -7.24 -5.54 -4.95
C ASN A 109 -5.99 -6.29 -5.45
N GLY A 110 -4.80 -5.92 -4.97
CA GLY A 110 -3.51 -6.46 -5.39
C GLY A 110 -2.98 -5.81 -6.67
N PHE A 111 -3.48 -4.64 -7.07
CA PHE A 111 -2.97 -3.94 -8.24
C PHE A 111 -1.50 -3.63 -8.09
N CYS A 112 -0.75 -3.95 -9.13
CA CYS A 112 0.64 -3.56 -9.23
C CYS A 112 0.71 -2.21 -9.95
N GLN A 113 1.15 -1.19 -9.22
CA GLN A 113 1.38 0.14 -9.74
C GLN A 113 2.87 0.36 -9.94
N ARG A 114 3.24 0.81 -11.13
CA ARG A 114 4.59 1.30 -11.44
C ARG A 114 4.56 2.83 -11.41
N LEU A 115 5.38 3.43 -10.56
CA LEU A 115 5.60 4.88 -10.54
C LEU A 115 6.97 5.18 -11.17
N ASP A 116 6.99 5.97 -12.24
CA ASP A 116 8.22 6.52 -12.80
C ASP A 116 8.69 7.68 -11.90
N LEU A 117 9.92 7.59 -11.41
CA LEU A 117 10.59 8.58 -10.57
C LEU A 117 11.70 9.35 -11.30
N SER A 118 11.77 9.26 -12.63
CA SER A 118 12.78 9.97 -13.45
C SER A 118 12.82 11.48 -13.20
N ARG A 119 11.72 12.09 -12.75
CA ARG A 119 11.61 13.51 -12.37
C ARG A 119 11.60 13.74 -10.85
N GLY A 120 11.98 12.74 -10.06
CA GLY A 120 12.17 12.84 -8.60
C GLY A 120 10.88 13.13 -7.83
N LEU A 121 10.94 14.12 -6.94
CA LEU A 121 9.84 14.56 -6.07
C LEU A 121 8.61 15.01 -6.87
N GLU A 122 8.81 15.63 -8.03
CA GLU A 122 7.72 16.09 -8.90
C GLU A 122 6.88 14.89 -9.38
N ALA A 123 7.54 13.83 -9.84
CA ALA A 123 6.86 12.63 -10.32
C ALA A 123 6.20 11.85 -9.17
N LEU A 124 6.86 11.76 -8.02
CA LEU A 124 6.28 11.13 -6.83
C LEU A 124 4.98 11.84 -6.39
N ALA A 125 5.03 13.17 -6.28
CA ALA A 125 3.88 13.98 -5.90
C ALA A 125 2.76 13.89 -6.94
N ALA A 126 3.08 13.84 -8.24
CA ALA A 126 2.11 13.80 -9.33
C ALA A 126 1.03 14.90 -9.22
N GLY A 127 1.43 16.11 -8.82
CA GLY A 127 0.52 17.25 -8.63
C GLY A 127 -0.31 17.22 -7.34
N ARG A 128 -0.03 16.29 -6.42
CA ARG A 128 -0.65 16.20 -5.09
C ARG A 128 0.21 16.86 -4.01
N ASP A 129 -0.41 17.16 -2.88
CA ASP A 129 0.28 17.75 -1.74
C ASP A 129 1.26 16.75 -1.13
N LEU A 130 2.54 17.12 -1.14
CA LEU A 130 3.62 16.36 -0.54
C LEU A 130 4.01 17.00 0.79
N THR A 131 3.79 16.26 1.87
CA THR A 131 4.31 16.63 3.19
C THR A 131 5.61 15.90 3.48
N THR A 132 6.58 16.59 4.08
CA THR A 132 7.89 16.01 4.41
C THR A 132 8.23 16.21 5.88
N ARG A 133 8.85 15.21 6.51
CA ARG A 133 9.30 15.26 7.90
C ARG A 133 10.69 14.67 8.04
N ARG A 134 11.54 15.28 8.86
CA ARG A 134 12.83 14.76 9.26
C ARG A 134 12.72 14.09 10.61
N ARG A 135 12.96 12.78 10.68
CA ARG A 135 12.84 11.99 11.90
C ARG A 135 14.09 11.12 12.06
N GLU A 136 14.88 11.39 13.10
CA GLU A 136 16.16 10.70 13.32
C GLU A 136 17.06 10.82 12.07
N GLU A 137 17.59 9.72 11.55
CA GLU A 137 18.44 9.65 10.36
C GLU A 137 17.63 9.56 9.04
N ARG A 138 16.31 9.72 9.14
CA ARG A 138 15.38 9.45 8.05
C ARG A 138 14.62 10.68 7.62
N THR A 139 14.25 10.63 6.36
CA THR A 139 13.38 11.59 5.70
C THR A 139 12.10 10.89 5.30
N LEU A 140 10.98 11.37 5.81
CA LEU A 140 9.66 10.81 5.61
C LEU A 140 8.87 11.70 4.64
N LEU A 141 8.26 11.07 3.64
CA LEU A 141 7.43 11.70 2.63
C LEU A 141 6.02 11.14 2.75
N TYR A 142 5.02 12.01 2.71
CA TYR A 142 3.62 11.66 2.81
C TYR A 142 2.82 12.32 1.71
N ILE A 143 1.99 11.54 1.02
CA ILE A 143 1.04 12.04 0.03
C ILE A 143 -0.34 11.55 0.45
N ALA A 144 -1.22 12.49 0.78
CA ALA A 144 -2.62 12.20 1.03
C ALA A 144 -3.33 12.02 -0.31
N GLU A 145 -4.00 10.90 -0.50
CA GLU A 145 -4.87 10.74 -1.65
C GLU A 145 -6.21 11.45 -1.41
N LYS A 146 -6.78 12.01 -2.47
CA LYS A 146 -8.01 12.82 -2.37
C LYS A 146 -9.25 11.99 -2.02
N ASP A 147 -9.24 10.70 -2.32
CA ASP A 147 -10.37 9.84 -1.96
C ASP A 147 -10.23 9.36 -0.52
N PHE A 148 -11.32 9.49 0.25
CA PHE A 148 -11.41 9.09 1.66
C PHE A 148 -10.95 7.64 1.93
N PHE A 149 -10.94 6.82 0.88
CA PHE A 149 -10.65 5.40 0.91
C PHE A 149 -9.24 5.02 0.42
N SER A 150 -8.54 5.90 -0.30
CA SER A 150 -7.26 5.60 -0.97
C SER A 150 -6.05 5.61 -0.03
N GLY A 151 -6.23 6.04 1.22
CA GLY A 151 -5.17 6.01 2.23
C GLY A 151 -4.11 7.08 2.01
N THR A 152 -2.96 6.91 2.66
CA THR A 152 -1.82 7.80 2.62
C THR A 152 -0.61 7.00 2.17
N PHE A 153 -0.03 7.45 1.06
CA PHE A 153 1.26 6.95 0.61
C PHE A 153 2.36 7.51 1.49
N CYS A 154 3.22 6.62 1.98
CA CYS A 154 4.33 6.95 2.86
C CYS A 154 5.63 6.39 2.30
N LEU A 155 6.70 7.17 2.31
CA LEU A 155 8.02 6.76 1.83
C LEU A 155 9.11 7.27 2.78
N SER A 156 10.04 6.39 3.15
CA SER A 156 11.19 6.67 4.00
C SER A 156 12.47 6.62 3.18
N VAL A 157 13.25 7.69 3.23
CA VAL A 157 14.59 7.80 2.64
C VAL A 157 15.62 7.97 3.73
N VAL A 158 16.68 7.17 3.67
CA VAL A 158 17.90 7.38 4.46
C VAL A 158 18.86 8.21 3.60
N LEU A 159 19.13 9.44 4.03
CA LEU A 159 20.00 10.35 3.27
C LEU A 159 21.46 9.90 3.29
N GLU A 160 21.87 9.25 4.38
CA GLU A 160 23.14 8.56 4.48
C GLU A 160 23.06 7.23 3.70
N GLY A 161 23.86 7.09 2.65
CA GLY A 161 23.77 5.97 1.70
C GLY A 161 22.78 6.20 0.54
N GLY A 162 21.87 7.17 0.65
CA GLY A 162 21.03 7.64 -0.47
C GLY A 162 20.11 6.55 -1.00
N ALA A 163 19.30 5.97 -0.12
CA ALA A 163 18.43 4.84 -0.44
C ALA A 163 17.03 5.01 0.12
N ILE A 164 16.05 4.44 -0.60
CA ILE A 164 14.70 4.24 -0.08
C ILE A 164 14.73 2.99 0.82
N GLU A 165 14.24 3.13 2.04
CA GLU A 165 14.26 2.07 3.04
C GLU A 165 12.89 1.39 3.17
N GLU A 166 11.84 2.19 3.15
CA GLU A 166 10.48 1.72 3.38
C GLU A 166 9.47 2.51 2.56
N ILE A 167 8.44 1.81 2.06
CA ILE A 167 7.28 2.42 1.41
C ILE A 167 6.05 1.68 1.89
N ALA A 168 5.02 2.42 2.27
CA ALA A 168 3.75 1.86 2.72
C ALA A 168 2.55 2.65 2.20
N TRP A 169 1.45 1.93 2.02
CA TRP A 169 0.12 2.53 1.89
C TRP A 169 -0.63 2.32 3.18
N TRP A 170 -0.95 3.43 3.86
CA TRP A 170 -1.69 3.42 5.11
C TRP A 170 -3.12 3.85 4.90
N ASN A 171 -4.07 2.97 5.18
CA ASN A 171 -5.48 3.33 5.30
C ASN A 171 -5.98 3.09 6.72
N PHE A 172 -7.10 3.73 7.08
CA PHE A 172 -7.73 3.56 8.39
C PHE A 172 -9.22 3.17 8.23
N PRO A 173 -9.71 2.08 8.86
CA PRO A 173 -8.91 1.07 9.59
C PRO A 173 -7.87 0.43 8.67
N PRO A 174 -6.75 -0.07 9.22
CA PRO A 174 -5.71 -0.65 8.41
C PRO A 174 -6.23 -1.93 7.76
N MET A 175 -6.45 -1.85 6.45
CA MET A 175 -6.42 -3.05 5.64
C MET A 175 -4.96 -3.53 5.61
N ARG A 176 -4.67 -4.70 5.05
CA ARG A 176 -3.27 -5.13 4.84
C ARG A 176 -2.50 -3.95 4.23
N PRO A 177 -1.32 -3.56 4.74
CA PRO A 177 -0.59 -2.44 4.13
C PRO A 177 -0.24 -2.81 2.69
N GLY A 178 -0.21 -1.81 1.81
CA GLY A 178 0.37 -2.02 0.48
C GLY A 178 1.81 -2.49 0.60
N ARG A 179 2.31 -3.22 -0.39
CA ARG A 179 3.66 -3.80 -0.34
C ARG A 179 4.53 -3.20 -1.44
N TRP A 180 5.71 -2.73 -1.07
CA TRP A 180 6.75 -2.40 -2.03
C TRP A 180 7.42 -3.68 -2.57
N ILE A 181 7.45 -3.82 -3.89
CA ILE A 181 8.26 -4.82 -4.59
C ILE A 181 9.65 -4.21 -4.77
N ARG A 182 10.64 -4.77 -4.07
CA ARG A 182 12.01 -4.25 -4.10
C ARG A 182 12.64 -4.41 -5.49
N PRO A 183 13.61 -3.58 -5.89
CA PRO A 183 14.24 -3.66 -7.22
C PRO A 183 14.75 -5.05 -7.58
N ALA A 184 15.43 -5.74 -6.66
CA ALA A 184 15.92 -7.11 -6.88
C ALA A 184 14.77 -8.12 -7.11
N GLU A 185 13.61 -7.91 -6.50
CA GLU A 185 12.42 -8.74 -6.70
C GLU A 185 11.75 -8.44 -8.04
N VAL A 186 11.69 -7.16 -8.45
CA VAL A 186 11.24 -6.77 -9.79
C VAL A 186 12.12 -7.41 -10.85
N GLU A 187 13.45 -7.35 -10.71
CA GLU A 187 14.40 -7.98 -11.62
C GLU A 187 14.25 -9.51 -11.66
N PHE A 188 14.05 -10.14 -10.50
CA PHE A 188 13.79 -11.57 -10.40
C PHE A 188 12.52 -11.97 -11.15
N ILE A 189 11.41 -11.27 -10.92
CA ILE A 189 10.14 -11.54 -11.60
C ILE A 189 10.30 -11.29 -13.11
N ASP A 190 10.83 -10.13 -13.50
CA ASP A 190 10.98 -9.73 -14.90
C ASP A 190 11.81 -10.75 -15.70
N ARG A 191 12.94 -11.19 -15.14
CA ARG A 191 13.81 -12.20 -15.75
C ARG A 191 13.12 -13.54 -15.94
N ASN A 192 12.39 -14.00 -14.91
CA ASN A 192 11.71 -15.29 -14.98
C ASN A 192 10.49 -15.27 -15.91
N LEU A 193 9.75 -14.16 -15.97
CA LEU A 193 8.70 -13.97 -16.99
C LEU A 193 9.29 -14.03 -18.40
N LYS A 194 10.41 -13.34 -18.64
CA LYS A 194 11.11 -13.37 -19.94
C LYS A 194 11.58 -14.76 -20.33
N ALA A 195 12.13 -15.53 -19.38
CA ALA A 195 12.66 -16.85 -19.63
C ALA A 195 11.57 -17.92 -19.80
N ASN A 196 10.55 -17.91 -18.94
CA ASN A 196 9.64 -19.04 -18.75
C ASN A 196 8.17 -18.71 -19.07
N GLY A 197 7.87 -17.48 -19.50
CA GLY A 197 6.51 -16.97 -19.66
C GLY A 197 5.81 -17.30 -20.97
N ASP A 198 6.20 -18.38 -21.66
CA ASP A 198 5.49 -18.85 -22.84
C ASP A 198 4.48 -19.93 -22.45
N PHE A 199 3.19 -19.64 -22.62
CA PHE A 199 2.10 -20.57 -22.35
C PHE A 199 1.52 -21.17 -23.64
N GLY A 200 2.22 -21.02 -24.77
CA GLY A 200 1.78 -21.50 -26.08
C GLY A 200 0.46 -20.86 -26.50
N VAL A 201 -0.54 -21.69 -26.79
CA VAL A 201 -1.86 -21.23 -27.27
C VAL A 201 -2.64 -20.41 -26.24
N TYR A 202 -2.26 -20.49 -24.96
CA TYR A 202 -2.96 -19.78 -23.90
C TYR A 202 -2.52 -18.32 -23.79
N GLY A 203 -1.30 -17.97 -24.17
CA GLY A 203 -0.78 -16.60 -24.14
C GLY A 203 0.72 -16.53 -23.86
N ASN A 204 1.26 -15.31 -23.84
CA ASN A 204 2.70 -15.07 -23.67
C ASN A 204 2.94 -13.83 -22.79
N VAL A 205 3.82 -13.97 -21.80
CA VAL A 205 4.27 -12.92 -20.88
C VAL A 205 5.79 -12.69 -20.92
N GLN A 206 6.47 -13.24 -21.93
CA GLN A 206 7.92 -13.14 -22.13
C GLN A 206 8.42 -11.72 -22.46
N MET A 207 7.52 -10.76 -22.70
CA MET A 207 7.89 -9.35 -22.74
C MET A 207 8.40 -8.83 -21.38
N GLY A 208 8.10 -9.56 -20.30
CA GLY A 208 8.55 -9.27 -18.94
C GLY A 208 7.63 -8.32 -18.18
N LEU A 209 7.90 -8.18 -16.88
CA LEU A 209 7.05 -7.45 -15.95
C LEU A 209 6.88 -5.98 -16.35
N ARG A 210 7.96 -5.33 -16.79
CA ARG A 210 7.95 -3.90 -17.13
C ARG A 210 7.05 -3.59 -18.32
N ALA A 211 7.18 -4.36 -19.39
CA ALA A 211 6.35 -4.21 -20.58
C ALA A 211 4.89 -4.56 -20.29
N LEU A 212 4.65 -5.63 -19.51
CA LEU A 212 3.30 -5.98 -19.10
C LEU A 212 2.63 -4.85 -18.30
N ALA A 213 3.35 -4.14 -17.42
CA ALA A 213 2.76 -3.05 -16.65
C ALA A 213 2.35 -1.85 -17.51
N ASP A 214 2.97 -1.66 -18.67
CA ASP A 214 2.63 -0.59 -19.60
C ASP A 214 1.32 -0.90 -20.33
N ASP A 215 1.18 -2.11 -20.84
CA ASP A 215 0.05 -2.48 -21.70
C ASP A 215 -1.13 -3.12 -20.94
N PHE A 216 -0.89 -3.68 -19.76
CA PHE A 216 -1.87 -4.47 -19.01
C PHE A 216 -2.13 -3.93 -17.61
N GLU A 217 -3.35 -4.16 -17.15
CA GLU A 217 -3.70 -4.15 -15.74
C GLU A 217 -3.10 -5.40 -15.08
N LEU A 218 -2.11 -5.18 -14.20
CA LEU A 218 -1.44 -6.24 -13.47
C LEU A 218 -1.93 -6.31 -12.04
N LYS A 219 -2.31 -7.51 -11.59
CA LYS A 219 -2.46 -7.83 -10.17
C LYS A 219 -1.40 -8.83 -9.78
N ILE A 220 -0.68 -8.55 -8.70
CA ILE A 220 0.30 -9.48 -8.13
C ILE A 220 -0.07 -9.69 -6.67
N ARG A 221 -0.24 -10.95 -6.29
CA ARG A 221 -0.53 -11.33 -4.91
C ARG A 221 0.59 -12.18 -4.38
N ASP A 222 1.11 -11.75 -3.24
CA ASP A 222 2.04 -12.53 -2.45
C ASP A 222 1.28 -13.61 -1.66
N ARG A 223 1.64 -14.88 -1.88
CA ARG A 223 1.06 -16.05 -1.19
C ARG A 223 2.09 -16.79 -0.33
N GLY A 224 3.12 -16.09 0.12
CA GLY A 224 4.22 -16.68 0.89
C GLY A 224 5.26 -17.31 -0.03
N GLY A 225 5.01 -18.54 -0.48
CA GLY A 225 5.95 -19.32 -1.31
C GLY A 225 5.90 -19.00 -2.82
N HIS A 226 4.81 -18.43 -3.30
CA HIS A 226 4.63 -18.06 -4.71
C HIS A 226 4.05 -16.65 -4.86
N TYR A 227 4.26 -16.07 -6.03
CA TYR A 227 3.47 -14.95 -6.56
C TYR A 227 2.31 -15.51 -7.37
N SER A 228 1.13 -14.91 -7.23
CA SER A 228 -0.01 -15.15 -8.11
C SER A 228 -0.23 -13.90 -8.96
N PHE A 229 -0.23 -14.08 -10.28
CA PHE A 229 -0.38 -13.02 -11.26
C PHE A 229 -1.77 -13.06 -11.89
N SER A 230 -2.33 -11.88 -12.13
CA SER A 230 -3.43 -11.67 -13.07
C SER A 230 -3.02 -10.59 -14.04
N VAL A 231 -3.09 -10.87 -15.33
CA VAL A 231 -2.73 -9.98 -16.42
C VAL A 231 -3.96 -9.76 -17.26
N THR A 232 -4.51 -8.54 -17.24
CA THR A 232 -5.74 -8.19 -17.94
C THR A 232 -5.49 -7.01 -18.87
N PRO A 233 -5.87 -7.06 -20.15
CA PRO A 233 -5.81 -5.91 -21.05
C PRO A 233 -6.52 -4.68 -20.47
N ARG A 234 -5.86 -3.51 -20.48
CA ARG A 234 -6.40 -2.27 -19.89
C ARG A 234 -7.65 -1.76 -20.59
N ASP A 235 -7.80 -2.09 -21.86
CA ASP A 235 -8.96 -1.71 -22.66
C ASP A 235 -10.21 -2.55 -22.33
N GLY A 236 -10.09 -3.61 -21.52
CA GLY A 236 -11.19 -4.49 -21.17
C GLY A 236 -11.54 -5.51 -22.26
N TYR A 237 -10.69 -5.68 -23.27
CA TYR A 237 -10.96 -6.57 -24.40
C TYR A 237 -9.81 -7.56 -24.65
N GLY A 238 -10.14 -8.77 -25.09
CA GLY A 238 -9.14 -9.81 -25.39
C GLY A 238 -8.88 -10.79 -24.25
N HIS A 239 -7.70 -11.40 -24.25
CA HIS A 239 -7.36 -12.49 -23.33
C HIS A 239 -6.79 -11.97 -22.02
N PHE A 240 -7.25 -12.53 -20.90
CA PHE A 240 -6.60 -12.36 -19.61
C PHE A 240 -5.90 -13.65 -19.20
N LEU A 241 -4.82 -13.53 -18.43
CA LEU A 241 -4.01 -14.63 -17.95
C LEU A 241 -3.92 -14.63 -16.43
N HIS A 242 -4.02 -15.82 -15.84
CA HIS A 242 -3.67 -16.06 -14.45
C HIS A 242 -2.63 -17.16 -14.37
N PHE A 243 -1.58 -16.95 -13.60
CA PHE A 243 -0.55 -17.96 -13.38
C PHE A 243 0.15 -17.69 -12.04
N GLU A 244 0.97 -18.66 -11.62
CA GLU A 244 1.76 -18.56 -10.40
C GLU A 244 3.25 -18.66 -10.72
N MET A 245 4.08 -18.03 -9.90
CA MET A 245 5.54 -18.14 -9.97
C MET A 245 6.08 -18.50 -8.58
N ASP A 246 6.84 -19.58 -8.50
CA ASP A 246 7.56 -19.94 -7.29
C ASP A 246 8.65 -18.90 -6.97
N LYS A 247 8.70 -18.42 -5.73
CA LYS A 247 9.61 -17.33 -5.35
C LYS A 247 11.08 -17.75 -5.23
N GLN A 248 11.34 -19.04 -5.03
CA GLN A 248 12.70 -19.53 -4.83
C GLN A 248 13.36 -19.87 -6.15
N SER A 249 12.66 -20.63 -7.00
CA SER A 249 13.14 -21.14 -8.27
C SER A 249 12.83 -20.21 -9.44
N GLY A 250 11.78 -19.37 -9.33
CA GLY A 250 11.27 -18.58 -10.44
C GLY A 250 10.48 -19.41 -11.46
N ALA A 251 10.23 -20.70 -11.16
CA ALA A 251 9.44 -21.58 -12.00
C ALA A 251 8.01 -21.02 -12.13
N ILE A 252 7.53 -20.94 -13.36
CA ILE A 252 6.17 -20.48 -13.68
C ILE A 252 5.27 -21.70 -13.83
N GLY A 253 4.15 -21.71 -13.12
CA GLY A 253 3.14 -22.75 -13.18
C GLY A 253 2.31 -22.69 -14.46
N GLN A 254 1.29 -23.55 -14.55
CA GLN A 254 0.34 -23.50 -15.66
C GLN A 254 -0.45 -22.20 -15.65
N ALA A 255 -0.70 -21.65 -16.84
CA ALA A 255 -1.59 -20.51 -17.00
C ALA A 255 -3.04 -20.96 -17.18
N ALA A 256 -3.95 -20.25 -16.52
CA ALA A 256 -5.35 -20.23 -16.86
C ALA A 256 -5.62 -19.00 -17.73
N ALA A 257 -6.15 -19.20 -18.93
CA ALA A 257 -6.54 -18.14 -19.84
C ALA A 257 -8.07 -18.03 -19.92
N GLY A 258 -8.57 -16.81 -19.98
CA GLY A 258 -9.96 -16.51 -20.29
C GLY A 258 -10.09 -15.40 -21.32
N HIS A 259 -11.31 -15.11 -21.73
CA HIS A 259 -11.60 -14.06 -22.69
C HIS A 259 -12.58 -13.06 -22.08
N MET A 260 -12.30 -11.78 -22.26
CA MET A 260 -13.31 -10.72 -22.13
C MET A 260 -14.07 -10.60 -23.45
N GLU A 261 -15.16 -9.83 -23.45
CA GLU A 261 -15.90 -9.56 -24.69
C GLU A 261 -14.94 -9.04 -25.78
N PRO A 262 -15.22 -9.30 -27.07
CA PRO A 262 -14.47 -8.68 -28.15
C PRO A 262 -14.75 -7.17 -28.19
N ARG A 263 -13.75 -6.37 -28.61
CA ARG A 263 -13.98 -4.95 -28.88
C ARG A 263 -15.19 -4.81 -29.81
N PRO A 264 -16.13 -3.89 -29.54
CA PRO A 264 -17.12 -3.49 -30.52
C PRO A 264 -16.38 -3.14 -31.81
N ARG A 265 -16.86 -3.65 -32.94
CA ARG A 265 -16.29 -3.25 -34.22
C ARG A 265 -16.51 -1.75 -34.36
N GLU A 266 -15.43 -0.99 -34.51
CA GLU A 266 -15.55 0.39 -34.97
C GLU A 266 -16.13 0.31 -36.39
N ASP A 267 -17.38 0.76 -36.54
CA ASP A 267 -18.01 0.89 -37.85
C ASP A 267 -17.14 1.85 -38.67
N ARG A 268 -16.43 1.28 -39.66
CA ARG A 268 -15.67 2.03 -40.66
C ARG A 268 -16.59 2.51 -41.77
#